data_AF-A0AAU1F4F5-F1
#
_entry.id   AF-A0AAU1F4F5-F1
#
_cell.length_a   1.000
_cell.length_b   1.000
_cell.length_c   1.000
_cell.angle_alpha   90.00
_cell.angle_beta   90.00
_cell.angle_gamma   90.00
#
_symmetry.space_group_name_H-M   'P 1'
#
loop_
_entity.id
_entity.type
_entity.pdbx_description
1 polymer ?
#
loop_
_entity_poly.entity_id
_entity_poly.type
_entity_poly.pdbx_seq_one_letter_code
_entity_poly.pdbx_strand_id
1 'polypeptide(L)'
;MKQLLFPDNPQFWYETLRSMSHIAYGGADFGEVVSTSERIVEGDYDSWHEEWLATADRVADEAQKALDAGHTVSARDGFLRASNYYRSAEFFLHGHPCDPRHDHA
;
A
#
# COMPACT_ATOMS: atom_id res chain seq x y z
N MET A 1 -19.01 12.70 1.14
CA MET A 1 -18.70 12.03 -0.14
C MET A 1 -19.16 10.58 -0.03
N LYS A 2 -19.69 10.01 -1.12
CA LYS A 2 -20.00 8.58 -1.16
C LYS A 2 -18.69 7.78 -1.15
N GLN A 3 -18.61 6.73 -0.35
CA GLN A 3 -17.47 5.79 -0.35
C GLN A 3 -17.54 4.94 -1.62
N LEU A 4 -16.40 4.82 -2.32
CA LEU A 4 -16.30 4.03 -3.55
C LEU A 4 -15.74 2.64 -3.28
N LEU A 5 -14.94 2.51 -2.24
CA LEU A 5 -14.36 1.27 -1.73
C LEU A 5 -14.71 1.19 -0.23
N PHE A 6 -14.84 -0.03 0.31
CA PHE A 6 -15.15 -0.25 1.72
C PHE A 6 -16.39 0.55 2.22
N PRO A 7 -17.58 0.29 1.66
CA PRO A 7 -18.80 1.06 1.95
C PRO A 7 -19.31 0.99 3.39
N ASP A 8 -18.92 -0.04 4.15
CA ASP A 8 -19.35 -0.27 5.53
C ASP A 8 -18.20 -0.07 6.55
N ASN A 9 -16.98 0.21 6.07
CA ASN A 9 -15.78 0.41 6.89
C ASN A 9 -15.12 1.78 6.64
N PRO A 10 -15.48 2.81 7.42
CA PRO A 10 -14.92 4.15 7.31
C PRO A 10 -13.41 4.24 7.53
N GLN A 11 -12.82 3.34 8.33
CA GLN A 11 -11.38 3.36 8.62
C GLN A 11 -10.59 2.87 7.42
N PHE A 12 -10.99 1.75 6.82
CA PHE A 12 -10.37 1.24 5.59
C PHE A 12 -10.50 2.27 4.47
N TRP A 13 -11.70 2.83 4.28
CA TRP A 13 -11.91 3.89 3.30
C TRP A 13 -10.98 5.10 3.51
N TYR A 14 -10.84 5.56 4.75
CA TYR A 14 -9.98 6.69 5.08
C TYR A 14 -8.51 6.41 4.77
N GLU A 15 -7.97 5.26 5.17
CA GLU A 15 -6.58 4.91 4.90
C GLU A 15 -6.31 4.62 3.42
N THR A 16 -7.29 4.11 2.69
CA THR A 16 -7.23 4.01 1.22
C THR A 16 -7.15 5.40 0.60
N LEU A 17 -8.00 6.35 1.03
CA LEU A 17 -7.93 7.74 0.56
C LEU A 17 -6.60 8.40 0.91
N ARG A 18 -6.06 8.14 2.10
CA ARG A 18 -4.73 8.60 2.50
C ARG A 18 -3.68 8.07 1.55
N SER A 19 -3.69 6.78 1.22
CA SER A 19 -2.78 6.19 0.22
C SER A 19 -2.96 6.83 -1.17
N MET A 20 -4.20 7.00 -1.64
CA MET A 20 -4.50 7.66 -2.93
C MET A 20 -4.05 9.12 -2.98
N SER A 21 -4.03 9.84 -1.86
CA SER A 21 -3.60 11.24 -1.83
C SER A 21 -2.15 11.44 -2.28
N HIS A 22 -1.32 10.40 -2.18
CA HIS A 22 0.08 10.43 -2.63
C HIS A 22 0.23 10.39 -4.16
N ILE A 23 -0.83 10.07 -4.93
CA ILE A 23 -0.80 10.02 -6.39
C ILE A 23 -0.32 11.37 -6.97
N ALA A 24 -0.79 12.49 -6.42
CA ALA A 24 -0.41 13.83 -6.87
C ALA A 24 1.10 14.13 -6.74
N TYR A 25 1.82 13.34 -5.93
CA TYR A 25 3.25 13.49 -5.65
C TYR A 25 4.07 12.27 -6.10
N GLY A 26 3.48 11.35 -6.86
CA GLY A 26 4.14 10.15 -7.38
C GLY A 26 4.33 9.01 -6.38
N GLY A 27 3.76 9.11 -5.17
CA GLY A 27 3.86 8.09 -4.12
C GLY A 27 2.75 7.04 -4.13
N ALA A 28 1.91 7.03 -5.18
CA ALA A 28 0.95 5.96 -5.45
C ALA A 28 0.52 6.00 -6.92
N ASP A 29 0.01 4.88 -7.43
CA ASP A 29 -0.75 4.79 -8.67
C ASP A 29 -2.21 4.45 -8.40
N PHE A 30 -3.14 4.98 -9.20
CA PHE A 30 -4.57 4.74 -9.02
C PHE A 30 -4.94 3.27 -9.20
N GLY A 31 -4.42 2.62 -10.24
CA GLY A 31 -4.69 1.22 -10.54
C GLY A 31 -4.11 0.30 -9.46
N GLU A 32 -2.90 0.60 -8.97
CA GLU A 32 -2.29 -0.14 -7.85
C GLU A 32 -3.17 -0.06 -6.59
N VAL A 33 -3.64 1.14 -6.21
CA VAL A 33 -4.48 1.29 -5.01
C VAL A 33 -5.86 0.61 -5.17
N VAL A 34 -6.53 0.79 -6.31
CA VAL A 34 -7.85 0.20 -6.55
C VAL A 34 -7.76 -1.32 -6.59
N SER A 35 -6.83 -1.88 -7.39
CA SER A 35 -6.66 -3.33 -7.50
C SER A 35 -6.26 -3.99 -6.18
N THR A 36 -5.48 -3.31 -5.34
CA THR A 36 -5.15 -3.78 -3.98
C THR A 36 -6.40 -3.79 -3.10
N SER A 37 -7.16 -2.69 -3.14
CA SER A 37 -8.39 -2.56 -2.35
C SER A 37 -9.46 -3.60 -2.73
N GLU A 38 -9.53 -3.99 -4.00
CA GLU A 38 -10.46 -5.03 -4.48
C GLU A 38 -10.14 -6.44 -3.97
N ARG A 39 -8.90 -6.71 -3.54
CA ARG A 39 -8.49 -8.00 -2.96
C ARG A 39 -8.67 -8.07 -1.45
N ILE A 40 -8.81 -6.92 -0.78
CA ILE A 40 -8.99 -6.84 0.67
C ILE A 40 -10.43 -7.19 1.04
N VAL A 41 -10.58 -8.08 2.03
CA VAL A 41 -11.88 -8.38 2.63
C VAL A 41 -12.22 -7.27 3.62
N GLU A 42 -13.35 -6.61 3.41
CA GLU A 42 -13.74 -5.48 4.24
C GLU A 42 -13.90 -5.86 5.72
N GLY A 43 -13.19 -5.15 6.61
CA GLY A 43 -13.19 -5.41 8.05
C GLY A 43 -12.20 -6.48 8.50
N ASP A 44 -11.51 -7.14 7.58
CA ASP A 44 -10.43 -8.08 7.87
C ASP A 44 -9.07 -7.35 7.81
N TYR A 45 -8.51 -7.07 8.98
CA TYR A 45 -7.23 -6.39 9.15
C TYR A 45 -6.04 -7.22 8.67
N ASP A 46 -6.14 -8.56 8.69
CA ASP A 46 -5.08 -9.41 8.17
C ASP A 46 -5.04 -9.32 6.65
N SER A 47 -6.20 -9.39 5.98
CA SER A 47 -6.28 -9.19 4.53
C SER A 47 -5.80 -7.80 4.09
N TRP A 48 -6.03 -6.76 4.92
CA TRP A 48 -5.48 -5.43 4.66
C TRP A 48 -3.95 -5.45 4.65
N HIS A 49 -3.36 -6.00 5.70
CA HIS A 49 -1.90 -6.08 5.81
C HIS A 49 -1.32 -6.91 4.65
N GLU A 50 -1.83 -8.13 4.44
CA GLU A 50 -1.32 -9.07 3.44
C GLU A 50 -1.35 -8.47 2.02
N GLU A 51 -2.46 -7.84 1.63
CA GLU A 51 -2.63 -7.33 0.27
C GLU A 51 -1.82 -6.05 -0.01
N TRP A 52 -1.70 -5.18 1.00
CA TRP A 52 -0.82 -4.00 0.89
C TRP A 52 0.65 -4.39 0.89
N LEU A 53 1.05 -5.35 1.72
CA LEU A 53 2.42 -5.89 1.76
C LEU A 53 2.78 -6.52 0.41
N ALA A 54 1.92 -7.41 -0.12
CA ALA A 54 2.14 -8.05 -1.41
C ALA A 54 2.26 -7.03 -2.56
N THR A 55 1.51 -5.92 -2.48
CA THR A 55 1.60 -4.83 -3.46
C THR A 55 2.91 -4.05 -3.31
N ALA A 56 3.33 -3.78 -2.08
CA ALA A 56 4.58 -3.10 -1.78
C ALA A 56 5.79 -3.92 -2.28
N ASP A 57 5.83 -5.22 -1.97
CA ASP A 57 6.87 -6.16 -2.40
C ASP A 57 6.99 -6.19 -3.92
N ARG A 58 5.85 -6.37 -4.63
CA ARG A 58 5.83 -6.40 -6.09
C ARG A 58 6.40 -5.11 -6.70
N VAL A 59 6.01 -3.95 -6.18
CA VAL A 59 6.46 -2.64 -6.69
C VAL A 59 7.93 -2.40 -6.34
N ALA A 60 8.40 -2.84 -5.17
CA ALA A 60 9.80 -2.78 -4.80
C ALA A 60 10.67 -3.68 -5.69
N ASP A 61 10.19 -4.88 -6.02
CA ASP A 61 10.87 -5.79 -6.95
C ASP A 61 10.97 -5.20 -8.37
N GLU A 62 9.90 -4.55 -8.86
CA GLU A 62 9.91 -3.84 -10.13
C GLU A 62 10.89 -2.65 -10.12
N ALA A 63 10.92 -1.91 -9.01
CA ALA A 63 11.87 -0.81 -8.81
C ALA A 63 13.33 -1.31 -8.78
N GLN A 64 13.59 -2.44 -8.12
CA GLN A 64 14.91 -3.05 -8.07
C GLN A 64 15.36 -3.54 -9.46
N LYS A 65 14.48 -4.21 -10.21
CA LYS A 65 14.77 -4.60 -11.60
C LYS A 65 15.10 -3.38 -12.48
N ALA A 66 14.39 -2.27 -12.30
CA ALA A 66 14.68 -1.04 -13.00
C ALA A 66 16.04 -0.46 -12.60
N LEU A 67 16.40 -0.52 -11.31
CA LEU A 67 17.70 -0.08 -10.82
C LEU A 67 18.84 -0.92 -11.40
N ASP A 68 18.69 -2.24 -11.40
CA ASP A 68 19.68 -3.18 -11.94
C ASP A 68 19.90 -2.99 -13.45
N ALA A 69 18.86 -2.57 -14.17
CA ALA A 69 18.92 -2.20 -15.59
C ALA A 69 19.45 -0.77 -15.84
N GLY A 70 19.79 -0.01 -14.80
CA GLY A 70 20.29 1.37 -14.89
C GLY A 70 19.21 2.44 -15.09
N HIS A 71 17.93 2.10 -14.96
CA HIS A 71 16.80 3.02 -15.08
C HIS A 71 16.50 3.72 -13.74
N THR A 72 17.39 4.62 -13.34
CA THR A 72 17.38 5.24 -12.00
C THR A 72 16.12 6.06 -11.67
N VAL A 73 15.50 6.72 -12.66
CA VAL A 73 14.26 7.47 -12.46
C VAL A 73 13.10 6.52 -12.18
N SER A 74 12.95 5.46 -12.97
CA SER A 74 11.92 4.44 -12.78
C SER A 74 12.07 3.72 -11.44
N ALA A 75 13.31 3.40 -11.06
CA ALA A 75 13.61 2.81 -9.76
C ALA A 75 13.19 3.74 -8.61
N ARG A 76 13.60 5.01 -8.65
CA ARG A 76 13.21 6.01 -7.64
C ARG A 76 11.70 6.11 -7.49
N ASP A 77 10.98 6.22 -8.60
CA ASP A 77 9.52 6.40 -8.59
C ASP A 77 8.82 5.13 -8.07
N GLY A 78 9.32 3.94 -8.42
CA GLY A 78 8.82 2.68 -7.89
C GLY A 78 9.06 2.54 -6.39
N PHE A 79 10.28 2.81 -5.90
CA PHE A 79 10.58 2.76 -4.47
C PHE A 79 9.76 3.77 -3.65
N LEU A 80 9.46 4.95 -4.21
CA LEU A 80 8.60 5.93 -3.54
C LEU A 80 7.17 5.40 -3.37
N ARG A 81 6.62 4.71 -4.38
CA ARG A 81 5.31 4.06 -4.26
C ARG A 81 5.35 2.90 -3.27
N ALA A 82 6.35 2.01 -3.39
CA ALA A 82 6.51 0.87 -2.48
C ALA A 82 6.60 1.31 -1.02
N SER A 83 7.35 2.37 -0.70
CA SER A 83 7.45 2.91 0.66
C SER A 83 6.09 3.32 1.23
N ASN A 84 5.24 3.97 0.43
CA ASN A 84 3.89 4.32 0.88
C ASN A 84 3.02 3.08 1.08
N TYR A 85 3.20 2.03 0.29
CA TYR A 85 2.45 0.78 0.42
C TYR A 85 2.88 -0.06 1.63
N TYR A 86 4.17 -0.11 1.95
CA TYR A 86 4.64 -0.69 3.23
C TYR A 86 4.06 0.06 4.43
N ARG A 87 4.05 1.40 4.39
CA ARG A 87 3.38 2.22 5.42
C ARG A 87 1.90 1.85 5.55
N SER A 88 1.20 1.62 4.45
CA SER A 88 -0.21 1.22 4.49
C SER A 88 -0.41 -0.19 5.06
N ALA A 89 0.47 -1.13 4.71
CA ALA A 89 0.46 -2.50 5.20
C ALA A 89 0.63 -2.57 6.73
N GLU A 90 1.49 -1.72 7.27
CA GLU A 90 1.86 -1.66 8.69
C GLU A 90 0.82 -0.93 9.56
N PHE A 91 0.03 -0.01 8.98
CA PHE A 91 -0.74 0.99 9.72
C PHE A 91 -1.68 0.42 10.82
N PHE A 92 -2.38 -0.68 10.56
CA PHE A 92 -3.33 -1.25 11.52
C PHE A 92 -2.70 -2.21 12.54
N LEU A 93 -1.43 -2.58 12.36
CA LEU A 93 -0.73 -3.46 13.30
C LEU A 93 -0.56 -2.81 14.68
N HIS A 94 -0.51 -1.47 14.75
CA HIS A 94 -0.44 -0.70 16.00
C HIS A 94 -1.65 -0.88 16.94
N GLY A 95 -2.73 -1.51 16.48
CA GLY A 95 -3.85 -1.91 17.33
C GLY A 95 -3.51 -3.04 18.31
N HIS A 96 -2.42 -3.77 18.05
CA HIS A 96 -1.95 -4.90 18.85
C HIS A 96 -0.52 -4.63 19.35
N PRO A 97 -0.33 -4.36 20.66
CA PRO A 97 1.00 -4.19 21.22
C PRO A 97 1.87 -5.43 20.92
N CYS A 98 3.05 -5.22 20.36
CA CYS A 98 4.04 -6.26 20.05
C CYS A 98 3.61 -7.24 18.93
N ASP A 99 2.90 -6.77 17.91
CA ASP A 99 2.68 -7.58 16.71
C ASP A 99 4.04 -7.93 16.04
N PRO A 100 4.39 -9.21 15.85
CA PRO A 100 5.69 -9.61 15.28
C PRO A 100 5.87 -9.12 13.83
N ARG A 101 4.81 -8.67 13.17
CA ARG A 101 4.84 -8.17 11.79
C ARG A 101 5.39 -6.75 11.68
N HIS A 102 5.56 -6.02 12.80
CA HIS A 102 6.22 -4.70 12.80
C HIS A 102 7.66 -4.74 12.31
N ASP A 103 8.36 -5.87 12.44
CA ASP A 103 9.76 -6.01 12.01
C ASP A 103 9.91 -6.27 10.49
N HIS A 104 8.79 -6.45 9.76
CA HIS A 104 8.77 -6.80 8.34
C HIS A 104 8.47 -5.64 7.38
N ALA A 105 8.20 -4.42 7.89
CA ALA A 105 7.83 -3.26 7.08
C ALA A 105 8.91 -2.18 7.01
#